data_AF-A0A329U395-F1
#
_entry.id   AF-A0A329U395-F1
#
_cell.length_a   1.000
_cell.length_b   1.000
_cell.length_c   1.000
_cell.angle_alpha   90.00
_cell.angle_beta   90.00
_cell.angle_gamma   90.00
#
_symmetry.space_group_name_H-M   'P 1'
#
loop_
_entity.id
_entity.type
_entity.pdbx_description
1 polymer ?
#
loop_
_entity_poly.entity_id
_entity_poly.type
_entity_poly.pdbx_seq_one_letter_code
_entity_poly.pdbx_strand_id
1 'polypeptide(L)'
;MAVSDAHKRASVKYNASKDNIMLRPSKEDGARIRKAAADAGKSVQRYCLDILLKSVPDETPNADTLEAFEELDNGGGEHFSGTAEELFKKILSEPDGEETA
;
A
#
# COMPACT_ATOMS: atom_id res chain seq x y z
N MET A 1 33.76 8.99 22.29
CA MET A 1 33.12 10.30 22.53
C MET A 1 31.83 10.08 23.30
N ALA A 2 31.58 10.85 24.37
CA ALA A 2 30.28 10.82 25.05
C ALA A 2 29.27 11.59 24.19
N VAL A 3 28.16 10.94 23.82
CA VAL A 3 27.04 11.60 23.14
C VAL A 3 26.35 12.55 24.11
N SER A 4 26.07 13.78 23.64
CA SER A 4 25.43 14.81 24.45
C SER A 4 24.03 14.38 24.91
N ASP A 5 23.56 14.94 26.02
CA ASP A 5 22.22 14.64 26.52
C ASP A 5 21.10 15.12 25.58
N ALA A 6 21.39 16.11 24.74
CA ALA A 6 20.51 16.49 23.64
C ALA A 6 20.39 15.36 22.61
N HIS A 7 21.50 14.74 22.21
CA HIS A 7 21.51 13.64 21.25
C HIS A 7 20.79 12.39 21.79
N LYS A 8 20.97 12.07 23.08
CA LYS A 8 20.25 10.97 23.73
C LYS A 8 18.74 11.19 23.70
N ARG A 9 18.26 12.39 24.08
CA ARG A 9 16.83 12.73 24.05
C ARG A 9 16.24 12.65 22.64
N ALA A 10 16.97 13.14 21.64
CA ALA A 10 16.56 13.04 20.24
C ALA A 10 16.43 11.58 19.77
N SER A 11 17.42 10.75 20.09
CA SER A 11 17.42 9.32 19.75
C SER A 11 16.25 8.58 20.43
N VAL A 12 16.01 8.84 21.72
CA VAL A 12 14.88 8.24 22.46
C VAL A 12 13.54 8.62 21.82
N LYS A 13 13.32 9.91 21.53
CA LYS A 13 12.08 10.37 20.88
C LYS A 13 11.89 9.74 19.49
N TYR A 14 12.97 9.66 18.71
CA TYR A 14 12.93 9.05 17.40
C TYR A 14 12.56 7.55 17.51
N ASN A 15 13.29 6.78 18.31
CA ASN A 15 13.05 5.35 18.47
C ASN A 15 11.67 5.03 19.03
N ALA A 16 11.14 5.86 19.96
CA ALA A 16 9.79 5.69 20.49
C ALA A 16 8.69 5.87 19.44
N SER A 17 8.94 6.69 18.41
CA SER A 17 7.98 6.95 17.33
C SER A 17 8.04 5.96 16.16
N LYS A 18 8.99 5.01 16.19
CA LYS A 18 9.26 4.09 15.09
C LYS A 18 9.09 2.65 15.55
N ASP A 19 8.48 1.84 14.71
CA ASP A 19 8.52 0.40 14.90
C ASP A 19 9.92 -0.16 14.58
N ASN A 20 10.30 -1.25 15.25
CA ASN A 20 11.59 -1.90 15.09
C ASN A 20 11.42 -3.32 14.56
N ILE A 21 11.70 -3.49 13.27
CA ILE A 21 11.67 -4.78 12.58
C ILE A 21 13.09 -5.34 12.52
N MET A 22 13.33 -6.46 13.22
CA MET A 22 14.63 -7.12 13.23
C MET A 22 14.75 -8.14 12.10
N LEU A 23 15.59 -7.84 11.11
CA LEU A 23 15.89 -8.73 9.99
C LEU A 23 17.22 -9.45 10.20
N ARG A 24 17.23 -10.77 10.09
CA ARG A 24 18.43 -11.62 10.17
C ARG A 24 18.61 -12.45 8.88
N PRO A 25 18.96 -11.81 7.74
CA PRO A 25 19.20 -12.54 6.50
C PRO A 25 20.46 -13.41 6.60
N SER A 26 20.62 -14.34 5.65
CA SER A 26 21.90 -15.03 5.44
C SER A 26 23.03 -14.03 5.14
N LYS A 27 24.28 -14.44 5.33
CA LYS A 27 25.43 -13.57 5.01
C LYS A 27 25.46 -13.16 3.53
N GLU A 28 25.09 -14.10 2.66
CA GLU A 28 25.04 -13.91 1.22
C GLU A 28 23.92 -12.94 0.82
N ASP A 29 22.70 -13.16 1.28
CA ASP A 29 21.58 -12.27 0.98
C ASP A 29 21.78 -10.88 1.57
N GLY A 30 22.34 -10.81 2.78
CA GLY A 30 22.71 -9.53 3.39
C GLY A 30 23.73 -8.76 2.54
N ALA A 31 24.69 -9.45 1.91
CA ALA A 31 25.65 -8.81 1.00
C ALA A 31 24.99 -8.34 -0.30
N ARG A 32 24.10 -9.16 -0.88
CA ARG A 32 23.31 -8.80 -2.07
C ARG A 32 22.43 -7.57 -1.82
N ILE A 33 21.74 -7.52 -0.69
CA ILE A 33 20.90 -6.37 -0.29
C ILE A 33 21.75 -5.12 -0.08
N ARG A 34 22.90 -5.22 0.60
CA ARG A 34 23.81 -4.08 0.79
C ARG A 34 24.32 -3.51 -0.53
N LYS A 35 24.69 -4.39 -1.47
CA LYS A 35 25.11 -3.98 -2.81
C LYS A 35 23.98 -3.25 -3.53
N ALA A 36 22.79 -3.84 -3.59
CA ALA A 36 21.65 -3.23 -4.26
C ALA A 36 21.23 -1.88 -3.64
N ALA A 37 21.30 -1.76 -2.30
CA ALA A 37 21.03 -0.50 -1.62
C ALA A 37 22.06 0.58 -1.96
N ALA A 38 23.35 0.22 -2.03
CA ALA A 38 24.43 1.12 -2.43
C ALA A 38 24.29 1.57 -3.90
N ASP A 39 23.98 0.63 -4.81
CA ASP A 39 23.73 0.91 -6.22
C ASP A 39 22.52 1.85 -6.40
N ALA A 40 21.52 1.75 -5.52
CA ALA A 40 20.36 2.64 -5.48
C ALA A 40 20.59 3.97 -4.73
N GLY A 41 21.78 4.20 -4.16
CA GLY A 41 22.11 5.41 -3.39
C GLY A 41 21.32 5.54 -2.07
N LYS A 42 20.85 4.43 -1.49
CA LYS A 42 19.98 4.40 -0.31
C LYS A 42 20.64 3.66 0.85
N SER A 43 20.18 3.96 2.08
CA SER A 43 20.52 3.10 3.23
C SER A 43 19.86 1.73 3.08
N VAL A 44 20.45 0.68 3.65
CA VAL A 44 19.89 -0.68 3.64
C VAL A 44 18.46 -0.68 4.19
N GLN A 45 18.23 0.02 5.30
CA GLN A 45 16.91 0.16 5.90
C GLN A 45 15.91 0.78 4.92
N ARG A 46 16.27 1.90 4.28
CA ARG A 46 15.36 2.58 3.35
C ARG A 46 15.08 1.73 2.11
N TYR A 47 16.11 1.05 1.59
CA TYR A 47 15.97 0.15 0.46
C TYR A 47 14.97 -0.99 0.75
N CYS A 48 15.09 -1.64 1.92
CA CYS A 48 14.14 -2.69 2.34
C CYS A 48 12.72 -2.15 2.50
N LEU A 49 12.56 -0.99 3.16
CA LEU A 49 11.24 -0.38 3.37
C LEU A 49 10.58 0.03 2.05
N ASP A 50 11.32 0.63 1.11
CA ASP A 50 10.78 1.04 -0.19
C ASP A 50 10.25 -0.15 -1.01
N ILE A 51 10.85 -1.33 -0.87
CA ILE A 51 10.37 -2.54 -1.54
C ILE A 51 9.12 -3.07 -0.82
N LEU A 52 9.16 -3.20 0.50
CA LEU A 52 8.04 -3.73 1.28
C LEU A 52 6.79 -2.84 1.16
N LEU A 53 6.94 -1.53 1.26
CA LEU A 53 5.82 -0.59 1.20
C LEU A 53 5.11 -0.56 -0.17
N LYS A 54 5.78 -1.00 -1.25
CA LYS A 54 5.12 -1.17 -2.56
C LYS A 54 4.22 -2.41 -2.61
N SER A 55 4.50 -3.39 -1.77
CA SER A 55 3.76 -4.66 -1.72
C SER A 55 2.68 -4.67 -0.65
N VAL A 56 2.73 -3.73 0.31
CA VAL A 56 1.63 -3.50 1.24
C VAL A 56 0.56 -2.72 0.47
N PRO A 57 -0.65 -3.28 0.27
CA PRO A 57 -1.73 -2.53 -0.34
C PRO A 57 -1.98 -1.27 0.47
N ASP A 58 -2.13 -0.15 -0.21
CA ASP A 58 -2.63 1.05 0.44
C ASP A 58 -4.05 0.73 0.94
N GLU A 59 -4.32 0.93 2.22
CA GLU A 59 -5.70 0.86 2.73
C GLU A 59 -6.53 2.03 2.18
N THR A 60 -5.87 3.00 1.55
CA THR A 60 -6.50 4.00 0.69
C THR A 60 -7.00 3.32 -0.59
N PRO A 61 -8.29 3.47 -0.94
CA PRO A 61 -8.83 2.93 -2.18
C PRO A 61 -7.97 3.33 -3.39
N ASN A 62 -7.84 2.43 -4.36
CA ASN A 62 -7.11 2.72 -5.60
C ASN A 62 -7.80 3.87 -6.39
N ALA A 63 -7.11 4.41 -7.41
CA ALA A 63 -7.62 5.55 -8.19
C ALA A 63 -9.03 5.30 -8.75
N ASP A 64 -9.25 4.16 -9.39
CA ASP A 64 -10.55 3.78 -9.94
C ASP A 64 -11.66 3.74 -8.88
N THR A 65 -11.35 3.28 -7.66
CA THR A 65 -12.31 3.25 -6.55
C THR A 65 -12.60 4.66 -6.02
N LEU A 66 -11.59 5.53 -5.98
CA LEU A 66 -11.77 6.93 -5.58
C LEU A 66 -12.62 7.70 -6.60
N GLU A 67 -12.39 7.49 -7.89
CA GLU A 67 -13.19 8.08 -8.97
C GLU A 67 -14.66 7.62 -8.89
N ALA A 68 -14.89 6.32 -8.62
CA ALA A 68 -16.25 5.81 -8.41
C ALA A 68 -16.93 6.43 -7.18
N PHE A 69 -16.20 6.66 -6.08
CA PHE A 69 -16.75 7.38 -4.92
C PHE A 69 -17.05 8.85 -5.22
N GLU A 70 -16.16 9.54 -5.95
CA GLU A 70 -16.38 10.93 -6.37
C GLU A 70 -17.60 11.06 -7.29
N GLU A 71 -17.83 10.10 -8.19
CA GLU A 71 -19.02 10.07 -9.03
C GLU A 71 -20.30 9.99 -8.18
N LEU A 72 -20.32 9.06 -7.20
CA LEU A 72 -21.47 8.88 -6.30
C LEU A 72 -21.74 10.14 -5.45
N ASP A 73 -20.69 10.79 -4.93
CA ASP A 73 -20.82 12.01 -4.12
C ASP A 73 -21.37 13.20 -4.94
N ASN A 74 -21.10 13.23 -6.23
CA ASN A 74 -21.64 14.24 -7.16
C ASN A 74 -23.05 13.89 -7.68
N GLY A 75 -23.69 12.84 -7.14
CA GLY A 75 -25.03 12.40 -7.55
C GLY A 75 -25.05 11.67 -8.89
N GLY A 76 -23.90 11.19 -9.36
CA GLY A 76 -23.79 10.26 -10.48
C GLY A 76 -24.01 8.81 -10.06
N GLY A 77 -23.56 7.88 -10.90
CA GLY A 77 -23.79 6.45 -10.70
C GLY A 77 -25.24 6.03 -10.96
N GLU A 78 -25.46 4.71 -10.87
CA GLU A 78 -26.78 4.12 -11.09
C GLU A 78 -27.51 3.90 -9.76
N HIS A 79 -28.56 4.70 -9.51
CA HIS A 79 -29.45 4.48 -8.38
C HIS A 79 -30.47 3.38 -8.70
N PHE A 80 -30.48 2.32 -7.90
CA PHE A 80 -31.50 1.28 -7.97
C PHE A 80 -32.58 1.50 -6.91
N SER A 81 -33.83 1.49 -7.35
CA SER A 81 -35.01 1.49 -6.47
C SER A 81 -35.85 0.25 -6.76
N GLY A 82 -36.08 -0.59 -5.75
CA GLY A 82 -36.83 -1.83 -5.88
C GLY A 82 -36.55 -2.78 -4.73
N THR A 83 -36.92 -4.03 -4.91
CA THR A 83 -36.63 -5.12 -3.96
C THR A 83 -35.22 -5.69 -4.18
N ALA A 84 -34.67 -6.34 -3.16
CA ALA A 84 -33.37 -7.01 -3.28
C ALA A 84 -33.37 -8.10 -4.38
N GLU A 85 -34.48 -8.82 -4.57
CA GLU A 85 -34.61 -9.85 -5.61
C GLU A 85 -34.48 -9.27 -7.03
N GLU A 86 -35.03 -8.09 -7.26
CA GLU A 86 -34.93 -7.38 -8.55
C GLU A 86 -33.51 -6.87 -8.80
N LEU A 87 -32.81 -6.42 -7.76
CA LEU A 87 -31.40 -6.04 -7.84
C LEU A 87 -30.53 -7.24 -8.23
N PHE A 88 -30.71 -8.39 -7.57
CA PHE A 88 -29.96 -9.61 -7.89
C PHE A 88 -30.25 -10.11 -9.30
N LYS A 89 -31.51 -10.08 -9.76
CA LYS A 89 -31.85 -10.42 -11.16
C LYS A 89 -31.12 -9.54 -12.17
N LYS A 90 -30.99 -8.25 -11.88
CA LYS A 90 -30.29 -7.29 -12.74
C LYS A 90 -28.78 -7.50 -12.77
N ILE A 91 -28.17 -7.83 -11.62
CA ILE A 91 -26.71 -8.09 -11.54
C ILE A 91 -26.36 -9.46 -12.15
N LEU A 92 -27.24 -10.45 -12.00
CA LEU A 92 -27.01 -11.84 -12.42
C LEU A 92 -27.57 -12.18 -13.80
N SER A 93 -28.32 -11.29 -14.46
CA SER A 93 -28.64 -11.44 -15.87
C SER A 93 -27.35 -11.32 -16.67
N GLU A 94 -26.91 -12.40 -17.32
CA GLU A 94 -25.72 -12.43 -18.19
C GLU A 94 -25.78 -11.28 -19.21
N PRO A 95 -24.64 -10.63 -19.54
CA PRO A 95 -24.61 -9.79 -20.72
C PRO A 95 -24.88 -10.69 -21.91
N ASP A 96 -25.86 -10.33 -22.74
CA ASP A 96 -26.09 -10.96 -24.03
C ASP A 96 -24.73 -11.11 -24.73
N GLY A 97 -24.35 -12.37 -25.01
CA GLY A 97 -23.15 -12.65 -25.78
C GLY A 97 -23.28 -11.98 -27.14
N GLU A 98 -22.55 -10.89 -27.35
CA GLU A 98 -22.23 -10.41 -28.70
C GLU A 98 -21.24 -11.40 -29.32
N GLU A 99 -21.78 -12.50 -29.82
CA GLU A 99 -21.21 -13.25 -30.93
C GLU A 99 -21.21 -12.31 -32.15
N THR A 100 -20.07 -11.67 -32.42
CA THR A 100 -19.81 -11.05 -33.72
C THR A 100 -18.81 -11.91 -34.49
N ALA A 101 -19.33 -12.46 -35.58
CA ALA A 101 -18.64 -13.27 -36.59
C ALA A 101 -17.67 -12.46 -37.46
#